data_AF-A0A4P9VYF3-F1
#
_entry.id   AF-A0A4P9VYF3-F1
#
_cell.length_a   1.000
_cell.length_b   1.000
_cell.length_c   1.000
_cell.angle_alpha   90.00
_cell.angle_beta   90.00
_cell.angle_gamma   90.00
#
_symmetry.space_group_name_H-M   'P 1'
#
loop_
_entity.id
_entity.type
_entity.pdbx_description
1 polymer ?
#
loop_
_entity_poly.entity_id
_entity_poly.type
_entity_poly.pdbx_seq_one_letter_code
_entity_poly.pdbx_strand_id
1 'polypeptide(L)'
;MGHEHDPFLAPNCRTPSLRTVAIGVTTALPVLSVTASRKPWLRTVALGLTTAFALLTPTVLAAIRNWHPSDRGAAVSRARGANGACGMSVAVVRRDKVLLARGFGEKNEVGDAVTSDTLFAIGSASKAFAALLIGQLVEQGKLSWTTPVTTLHPTSFKDPIAVSQANLIDISRIKRGSRCTDRWASSGTPPTRLCLWPSRPAWLIQLKVNQTQPSRSTWQYTNYMYALAGEIAWKAMGKASYAEALKGGLLDPLEMSSTVANFEKIPNTPDHARSIDLDGNVMGYEEEYFLSPTVAAGGISTSANDATHWLQTLLSRRNRSGTQLVNDSTFEQLTRPHNAIKFPRSAVRGYT
;
A
#
# COMPACT_ATOMS: atom_id res chain seq x y z
N MET A 1 30.70 20.20 4.56
CA MET A 1 30.16 21.53 4.24
C MET A 1 29.25 21.38 3.03
N GLY A 2 28.00 21.83 3.14
CA GLY A 2 26.99 21.75 2.08
C GLY A 2 25.73 21.00 2.49
N HIS A 3 25.06 21.41 3.58
CA HIS A 3 23.66 21.08 3.79
C HIS A 3 22.84 21.96 2.83
N GLU A 4 22.27 21.40 1.78
CA GLU A 4 21.26 22.08 0.97
C GLU A 4 20.01 22.30 1.82
N HIS A 5 19.85 23.52 2.32
CA HIS A 5 18.60 23.98 2.92
C HIS A 5 17.53 24.11 1.83
N ASP A 6 16.40 23.44 2.04
CA ASP A 6 15.21 23.54 1.19
C ASP A 6 14.61 24.96 1.31
N PRO A 7 14.47 25.73 0.21
CA PRO A 7 13.92 27.08 0.25
C PRO A 7 12.38 27.13 0.43
N PHE A 8 11.71 25.98 0.58
CA PHE A 8 10.25 25.90 0.74
C PHE A 8 9.84 25.53 2.17
N LEU A 9 10.34 26.27 3.17
CA LEU A 9 9.72 26.33 4.49
C LEU A 9 8.35 26.99 4.36
N ALA A 10 7.31 26.16 4.29
CA ALA A 10 5.90 26.57 4.29
C ALA A 10 5.42 26.77 5.74
N PRO A 11 4.33 27.54 5.97
CA PRO A 11 3.91 27.96 7.29
C PRO A 11 3.54 26.76 8.16
N ASN A 12 3.77 26.90 9.47
CA ASN A 12 3.38 26.00 10.56
C ASN A 12 2.20 25.11 10.21
N CYS A 13 2.28 23.81 10.57
CA CYS A 13 1.27 22.74 10.49
C CYS A 13 -0.12 23.07 11.12
N ARG A 14 -0.67 24.25 10.90
CA ARG A 14 -1.99 24.70 11.31
C ARG A 14 -2.84 24.94 10.07
N THR A 15 -3.78 24.01 9.90
CA THR A 15 -4.99 24.07 9.06
C THR A 15 -4.83 24.49 7.58
N PRO A 16 -4.92 23.55 6.62
CA PRO A 16 -5.10 23.90 5.22
C PRO A 16 -6.58 24.19 4.92
N SER A 17 -6.85 25.36 4.35
CA SER A 17 -8.13 25.63 3.67
C SER A 17 -8.16 24.90 2.32
N LEU A 18 -9.17 24.07 2.11
CA LEU A 18 -9.35 23.28 0.89
C LEU A 18 -9.75 24.19 -0.29
N ARG A 19 -8.89 24.28 -1.31
CA ARG A 19 -9.29 24.63 -2.68
C ARG A 19 -8.67 23.64 -3.67
N THR A 20 -9.49 22.76 -4.19
CA THR A 20 -9.11 21.77 -5.21
C THR A 20 -8.95 22.45 -6.57
N VAL A 21 -7.78 22.35 -7.18
CA VAL A 21 -7.58 22.59 -8.62
C VAL A 21 -7.00 21.31 -9.22
N ALA A 22 -7.78 20.65 -10.06
CA ALA A 22 -7.33 19.52 -10.87
C ALA A 22 -6.88 20.06 -12.24
N ILE A 23 -5.64 19.81 -12.64
CA ILE A 23 -5.16 20.04 -14.01
C ILE A 23 -5.01 18.65 -14.64
N GLY A 24 -6.00 18.26 -15.45
CA GLY A 24 -5.90 17.11 -16.35
C GLY A 24 -5.39 17.58 -17.71
N VAL A 25 -4.28 17.01 -18.19
CA VAL A 25 -3.84 17.20 -19.58
C VAL A 25 -4.36 16.02 -20.39
N THR A 26 -5.46 16.22 -21.11
CA THR A 26 -6.00 15.26 -22.08
C THR A 26 -5.45 15.61 -23.46
N THR A 27 -4.55 14.80 -24.01
CA THR A 27 -4.17 14.91 -25.42
C THR A 27 -5.09 14.01 -26.26
N ALA A 28 -6.14 14.58 -26.84
CA ALA A 28 -6.89 13.93 -27.91
C ALA A 28 -6.19 14.21 -29.25
N LEU A 29 -5.84 13.16 -29.99
CA LEU A 29 -5.30 13.26 -31.36
C LEU A 29 -6.46 13.28 -32.37
N PRO A 30 -6.67 14.36 -33.14
CA PRO A 30 -7.47 14.28 -34.36
C PRO A 30 -6.53 13.87 -35.51
N VAL A 31 -6.62 12.62 -35.97
CA VAL A 31 -5.98 12.21 -37.23
C VAL A 31 -6.86 12.71 -38.38
N LEU A 32 -6.61 13.93 -38.85
CA LEU A 32 -7.17 14.41 -40.11
C LEU A 32 -6.28 13.94 -41.26
N SER A 33 -6.77 13.00 -42.07
CA SER A 33 -6.08 12.55 -43.28
C SER A 33 -5.98 13.70 -44.29
N VAL A 34 -4.77 14.13 -44.61
CA VAL A 34 -4.47 15.32 -45.44
C VAL A 34 -4.84 15.15 -46.93
N THR A 35 -5.26 13.96 -47.38
CA THR A 35 -5.39 13.65 -48.81
C THR A 35 -6.73 14.01 -49.46
N ALA A 36 -7.75 14.50 -48.73
CA ALA A 36 -9.11 14.62 -49.29
C ALA A 36 -9.58 16.04 -49.70
N SER A 37 -8.88 17.14 -49.38
CA SER A 37 -9.40 18.50 -49.66
C SER A 37 -8.88 19.09 -50.98
N ARG A 38 -9.81 19.55 -51.83
CA ARG A 38 -9.54 20.32 -53.07
C ARG A 38 -9.41 21.83 -52.87
N LYS A 39 -9.61 22.35 -51.65
CA LYS A 39 -9.53 23.80 -51.37
C LYS A 39 -8.12 24.19 -50.86
N PRO A 40 -7.41 25.12 -51.52
CA PRO A 40 -6.01 25.45 -51.20
C PRO A 40 -5.77 25.91 -49.75
N TRP A 41 -6.67 26.73 -49.20
CA TRP A 41 -6.51 27.29 -47.86
C TRP A 41 -6.61 26.24 -46.73
N LEU A 42 -7.38 25.16 -46.94
CA LEU A 42 -7.46 24.05 -45.99
C LEU A 42 -6.17 23.22 -45.97
N ARG A 43 -5.43 23.16 -47.08
CA ARG A 43 -4.10 22.52 -47.12
C ARG A 43 -3.07 23.35 -46.36
N THR A 44 -3.12 24.68 -46.46
CA THR A 44 -2.22 25.58 -45.73
C THR A 44 -2.46 25.52 -44.22
N VAL A 45 -3.72 25.46 -43.78
CA VAL A 45 -4.07 25.28 -42.36
C VAL A 45 -3.64 23.90 -41.85
N ALA A 46 -3.86 22.85 -42.64
CA ALA A 46 -3.41 21.50 -42.29
C ALA A 46 -1.87 21.41 -42.22
N LEU A 47 -1.15 21.99 -43.18
CA LEU A 47 0.32 22.04 -43.18
C LEU A 47 0.85 22.79 -41.95
N GLY A 48 0.26 23.95 -41.65
CA GLY A 48 0.59 24.78 -40.48
C GLY A 48 0.34 24.09 -39.14
N LEU A 49 -0.74 23.30 -39.03
CA LEU A 49 -1.02 22.48 -37.85
C LEU A 49 -0.05 21.29 -37.74
N THR A 50 0.32 20.64 -38.85
CA THR A 50 1.34 19.58 -38.83
C THR A 50 2.74 20.09 -38.52
N THR A 51 3.14 21.27 -38.99
CA THR A 51 4.45 21.87 -38.65
C THR A 51 4.48 22.38 -37.21
N ALA A 52 3.39 22.98 -36.71
CA ALA A 52 3.27 23.33 -35.29
C ALA A 52 3.34 22.08 -34.39
N PHE A 53 2.73 20.97 -34.80
CA PHE A 53 2.81 19.70 -34.06
C PHE A 53 4.19 19.03 -34.16
N ALA A 54 4.87 19.12 -35.31
CA ALA A 54 6.24 18.65 -35.50
C ALA A 54 7.28 19.46 -34.70
N LEU A 55 6.98 20.72 -34.36
CA LEU A 55 7.80 21.57 -33.50
C LEU A 55 7.48 21.41 -32.00
N LEU A 56 6.23 21.07 -31.67
CA LEU A 56 5.79 20.76 -30.29
C LEU A 56 6.19 19.35 -29.83
N THR A 57 6.35 18.40 -30.76
CA THR A 57 6.71 17.02 -30.44
C THR A 57 8.10 16.87 -29.81
N PRO A 58 9.20 17.47 -30.32
CA PRO A 58 10.51 17.34 -29.67
C PRO A 58 10.59 18.08 -28.33
N THR A 59 9.84 19.17 -28.11
CA THR A 59 9.79 19.88 -26.81
C THR A 59 8.95 19.14 -25.78
N VAL A 60 7.81 18.56 -26.16
CA VAL A 60 7.00 17.69 -25.28
C VAL A 60 7.71 16.36 -25.02
N LEU A 61 8.31 15.73 -26.04
CA LEU A 61 9.14 14.53 -25.86
C LEU A 61 10.41 14.85 -25.04
N ALA A 62 11.03 16.01 -25.20
CA ALA A 62 12.12 16.45 -24.34
C ALA A 62 11.64 16.72 -22.92
N ALA A 63 10.45 17.31 -22.70
CA ALA A 63 9.88 17.50 -21.36
C ALA A 63 9.50 16.17 -20.69
N ILE A 64 9.01 15.19 -21.45
CA ILE A 64 8.73 13.82 -20.96
C ILE A 64 10.04 13.05 -20.71
N ARG A 65 11.05 13.22 -21.57
CA ARG A 65 12.37 12.58 -21.47
C ARG A 65 13.26 13.23 -20.43
N ASN A 66 13.06 14.51 -20.16
CA ASN A 66 13.76 15.34 -19.17
C ASN A 66 12.89 15.65 -17.96
N TRP A 67 11.88 14.83 -17.63
CA TRP A 67 11.21 14.94 -16.34
C TRP A 67 12.25 14.65 -15.24
N HIS A 68 12.86 15.72 -14.76
CA HIS A 68 14.13 15.69 -14.05
C HIS A 68 13.88 15.20 -12.61
N PRO A 69 14.84 14.55 -11.93
CA PRO A 69 14.68 14.14 -10.54
C PRO A 69 14.20 15.28 -9.61
N SER A 70 14.59 16.52 -9.89
CA SER A 70 14.14 17.72 -9.17
C SER A 70 12.64 18.00 -9.33
N ASP A 71 12.08 17.76 -10.50
CA ASP A 71 10.65 17.98 -10.79
C ASP A 71 9.77 16.97 -10.06
N ARG A 72 10.30 15.77 -9.81
CA ARG A 72 9.64 14.74 -8.99
C ARG A 72 9.47 15.22 -7.56
N GLY A 73 10.53 15.77 -6.95
CA GLY A 73 10.47 16.30 -5.59
C GLY A 73 9.47 17.45 -5.46
N ALA A 74 9.50 18.41 -6.38
CA ALA A 74 8.58 19.55 -6.35
C ALA A 74 7.12 19.13 -6.56
N ALA A 75 6.85 18.16 -7.46
CA ALA A 75 5.51 17.62 -7.66
C ALA A 75 4.98 16.90 -6.42
N VAL A 76 5.82 16.11 -5.77
CA VAL A 76 5.49 15.40 -4.52
C VAL A 76 5.21 16.40 -3.39
N SER A 77 6.04 17.43 -3.22
CA SER A 77 5.80 18.49 -2.23
C SER A 77 4.49 19.25 -2.47
N ARG A 78 4.15 19.57 -3.73
CA ARG A 78 2.86 20.20 -4.06
C ARG A 78 1.69 19.28 -3.75
N ALA A 79 1.79 17.98 -4.10
CA ALA A 79 0.76 17.00 -3.78
C ALA A 79 0.59 16.84 -2.25
N ARG A 80 1.69 16.85 -1.49
CA ARG A 80 1.67 16.85 -0.01
C ARG A 80 0.81 18.00 0.53
N GLY A 81 1.13 19.23 0.12
CA GLY A 81 0.43 20.44 0.57
C GLY A 81 -1.04 20.45 0.15
N ALA A 82 -1.35 20.07 -1.10
CA ALA A 82 -2.72 20.03 -1.61
C ALA A 82 -3.64 19.04 -0.88
N ASN A 83 -3.07 17.98 -0.27
CA ASN A 83 -3.82 17.00 0.51
C ASN A 83 -3.77 17.26 2.02
N GLY A 84 -3.16 18.37 2.46
CA GLY A 84 -3.04 18.71 3.89
C GLY A 84 -2.17 17.74 4.68
N ALA A 85 -1.28 16.99 4.04
CA ALA A 85 -0.40 16.05 4.73
C ALA A 85 0.78 16.79 5.39
N CYS A 86 0.98 16.61 6.70
CA CYS A 86 2.12 17.20 7.41
C CYS A 86 3.46 16.66 6.87
N GLY A 87 3.54 15.34 6.72
CA GLY A 87 4.71 14.63 6.22
C GLY A 87 4.33 13.56 5.21
N MET A 88 5.26 13.23 4.30
CA MET A 88 5.11 12.14 3.35
C MET A 88 6.48 11.54 3.03
N SER A 89 6.55 10.22 2.92
CA SER A 89 7.72 9.51 2.41
C SER A 89 7.37 8.78 1.11
N VAL A 90 8.23 8.89 0.09
CA VAL A 90 7.97 8.38 -1.25
C VAL A 90 9.14 7.55 -1.76
N ALA A 91 8.83 6.32 -2.18
CA ALA A 91 9.71 5.43 -2.92
C ALA A 91 9.19 5.21 -4.35
N VAL A 92 10.05 5.37 -5.36
CA VAL A 92 9.76 5.09 -6.76
C VAL A 92 10.88 4.22 -7.31
N VAL A 93 10.52 3.04 -7.80
CA VAL A 93 11.46 2.10 -8.43
C VAL A 93 11.04 1.79 -9.86
N ARG A 94 12.03 1.53 -10.71
CA ARG A 94 11.82 1.04 -12.07
C ARG A 94 12.77 -0.12 -12.30
N ARG A 95 12.23 -1.34 -12.31
CA ARG A 95 13.00 -2.59 -12.36
C ARG A 95 14.00 -2.62 -11.20
N ASP A 96 15.28 -2.64 -11.51
CA ASP A 96 16.43 -2.68 -10.62
C ASP A 96 16.90 -1.29 -10.15
N LYS A 97 16.29 -0.20 -10.62
CA LYS A 97 16.72 1.18 -10.31
C LYS A 97 15.77 1.87 -9.34
N VAL A 98 16.34 2.46 -8.28
CA VAL A 98 15.64 3.41 -7.41
C VAL A 98 15.67 4.79 -8.09
N LEU A 99 14.50 5.34 -8.38
CA LEU A 99 14.34 6.66 -9.02
C LEU A 99 14.09 7.78 -8.00
N LEU A 100 13.53 7.42 -6.84
CA LEU A 100 13.28 8.31 -5.71
C LEU A 100 13.13 7.46 -4.43
N ALA A 101 13.76 7.89 -3.33
CA ALA A 101 13.51 7.41 -1.98
C ALA A 101 13.76 8.60 -1.06
N ARG A 102 12.71 9.33 -0.68
CA ARG A 102 12.86 10.63 -0.02
C ARG A 102 11.66 10.96 0.87
N GLY A 103 11.94 11.63 1.99
CA GLY A 103 10.96 12.24 2.87
C GLY A 103 10.69 13.71 2.51
N PHE A 104 9.46 14.16 2.80
CA PHE A 104 8.94 15.49 2.50
C PHE A 104 8.10 15.99 3.67
N GLY A 105 8.31 17.22 4.10
CA GLY A 105 7.57 17.82 5.21
C GLY A 105 8.04 17.30 6.58
N GLU A 106 7.14 17.35 7.55
CA GLU A 106 7.45 17.15 8.97
C GLU A 106 6.79 15.87 9.48
N LYS A 107 7.49 15.12 10.35
CA LYS A 107 7.04 13.84 10.88
C LYS A 107 6.34 13.97 12.24
N ASN A 108 6.44 15.12 12.90
CA ASN A 108 5.89 15.36 14.24
C ASN A 108 5.56 16.86 14.47
N GLU A 109 4.97 17.14 15.62
CA GLU A 109 4.49 18.45 16.06
C GLU A 109 5.60 19.46 16.38
N VAL A 110 6.83 18.98 16.62
CA VAL A 110 8.01 19.83 16.87
C VAL A 110 8.76 20.20 15.59
N GLY A 111 8.29 19.74 14.43
CA GLY A 111 8.80 20.13 13.12
C GLY A 111 9.99 19.31 12.62
N ASP A 112 10.23 18.11 13.17
CA ASP A 112 11.30 17.26 12.67
C ASP A 112 11.02 16.82 11.23
N ALA A 113 12.05 16.86 10.39
CA ALA A 113 11.90 16.48 8.99
C ALA A 113 11.58 14.98 8.82
N VAL A 114 10.69 14.67 7.88
CA VAL A 114 10.56 13.31 7.33
C VAL A 114 11.81 12.99 6.52
N THR A 115 12.42 11.85 6.76
CA THR A 115 13.56 11.34 6.00
C THR A 115 13.18 10.12 5.15
N SER A 116 14.12 9.62 4.33
CA SER A 116 13.97 8.33 3.63
C SER A 116 13.86 7.14 4.58
N ASP A 117 14.32 7.30 5.83
CA ASP A 117 14.39 6.26 6.86
C ASP A 117 13.26 6.36 7.89
N THR A 118 12.53 7.47 7.91
CA THR A 118 11.36 7.65 8.76
C THR A 118 10.31 6.60 8.44
N LEU A 119 9.90 5.85 9.45
CA LEU A 119 8.91 4.80 9.33
C LEU A 119 7.50 5.38 9.24
N PHE A 120 6.71 4.81 8.34
CA PHE A 120 5.28 5.03 8.25
C PHE A 120 4.56 3.70 8.41
N ALA A 121 3.46 3.72 9.15
CA ALA A 121 2.50 2.64 9.15
C ALA A 121 1.89 2.48 7.75
N ILE A 122 2.03 1.30 7.15
CA ILE A 122 1.54 1.05 5.77
C ILE A 122 0.14 0.43 5.73
N GLY A 123 -0.46 0.18 6.90
CA GLY A 123 -1.79 -0.39 7.04
C GLY A 123 -1.96 -1.62 6.15
N SER A 124 -3.03 -1.65 5.36
CA SER A 124 -3.42 -2.81 4.56
C SER A 124 -2.40 -3.31 3.54
N ALA A 125 -1.36 -2.53 3.19
CA ALA A 125 -0.25 -3.05 2.40
C ALA A 125 0.49 -4.21 3.10
N SER A 126 0.38 -4.30 4.43
CA SER A 126 0.90 -5.41 5.25
C SER A 126 0.45 -6.79 4.78
N LYS A 127 -0.74 -6.88 4.18
CA LYS A 127 -1.36 -8.12 3.72
C LYS A 127 -0.55 -8.85 2.66
N ALA A 128 0.17 -8.10 1.82
CA ALA A 128 1.00 -8.67 0.77
C ALA A 128 2.18 -9.47 1.35
N PHE A 129 2.74 -9.02 2.48
CA PHE A 129 3.79 -9.75 3.19
C PHE A 129 3.25 -11.07 3.75
N ALA A 130 2.07 -11.05 4.38
CA ALA A 130 1.44 -12.25 4.90
C ALA A 130 1.14 -13.27 3.78
N ALA A 131 0.65 -12.79 2.64
CA ALA A 131 0.37 -13.64 1.49
C ALA A 131 1.65 -14.30 0.95
N LEU A 132 2.76 -13.56 0.87
CA LEU A 132 4.04 -14.09 0.39
C LEU A 132 4.63 -15.14 1.34
N LEU A 133 4.54 -14.95 2.67
CA LEU A 133 4.92 -15.98 3.66
C LEU A 133 4.11 -17.26 3.48
N ILE A 134 2.80 -17.14 3.24
CA ILE A 134 1.96 -18.31 2.94
C ILE A 134 2.43 -19.00 1.66
N GLY A 135 2.77 -18.24 0.62
CA GLY A 135 3.35 -18.80 -0.62
C GLY A 135 4.61 -19.61 -0.37
N GLN A 136 5.57 -19.08 0.40
CA GLN A 136 6.79 -19.79 0.79
C GLN A 136 6.48 -21.10 1.53
N LEU A 137 5.51 -21.08 2.45
CA LEU A 137 5.09 -22.25 3.21
C LEU A 137 4.42 -23.33 2.36
N VAL A 138 3.69 -22.93 1.31
CA VAL A 138 3.13 -23.87 0.35
C VAL A 138 4.24 -24.55 -0.46
N GLU A 139 5.26 -23.81 -0.90
CA GLU A 139 6.40 -24.40 -1.61
C GLU A 139 7.22 -25.35 -0.74
N GLN A 140 7.33 -25.04 0.55
CA GLN A 140 7.98 -25.92 1.53
C GLN A 140 7.16 -27.18 1.84
N GLY A 141 5.96 -27.35 1.25
CA GLY A 141 5.06 -28.47 1.53
C GLY A 141 4.43 -28.44 2.92
N LYS A 142 4.61 -27.34 3.67
CA LYS A 142 4.06 -27.18 5.03
C LYS A 142 2.59 -26.78 5.03
N LEU A 143 2.14 -26.15 3.95
CA LEU A 143 0.76 -25.77 3.71
C LEU A 143 0.35 -26.21 2.31
N SER A 144 -0.96 -26.25 2.06
CA SER A 144 -1.51 -26.31 0.70
C SER A 144 -2.59 -25.25 0.55
N TRP A 145 -2.66 -24.66 -0.64
CA TRP A 145 -3.64 -23.61 -0.99
C TRP A 145 -5.08 -24.02 -0.71
N THR A 146 -5.39 -25.31 -0.85
CA THR A 146 -6.75 -25.86 -0.76
C THR A 146 -7.05 -26.52 0.58
N THR A 147 -6.06 -26.65 1.48
CA THR A 147 -6.27 -27.22 2.81
C THR A 147 -7.28 -26.37 3.60
N PRO A 148 -8.30 -26.98 4.23
CA PRO A 148 -9.24 -26.25 5.05
C PRO A 148 -8.55 -25.56 6.24
N VAL A 149 -8.80 -24.27 6.41
CA VAL A 149 -8.21 -23.39 7.42
C VAL A 149 -8.48 -23.89 8.84
N THR A 150 -9.62 -24.54 9.07
CA THR A 150 -9.97 -25.15 10.37
C THR A 150 -9.08 -26.33 10.75
N THR A 151 -8.38 -26.95 9.79
CA THR A 151 -7.35 -27.98 10.06
C THR A 151 -5.99 -27.36 10.41
N LEU A 152 -5.75 -26.12 9.97
CA LEU A 152 -4.49 -25.39 10.18
C LEU A 152 -4.52 -24.54 11.46
N HIS A 153 -5.72 -24.21 11.94
CA HIS A 153 -5.92 -23.31 13.07
C HIS A 153 -7.23 -23.63 13.80
N PRO A 154 -7.25 -23.65 15.15
CA PRO A 154 -8.46 -23.88 15.94
C PRO A 154 -9.39 -22.66 15.89
N THR A 155 -10.09 -22.52 14.76
CA THR A 155 -11.06 -21.46 14.49
C THR A 155 -12.38 -22.04 14.01
N SER A 156 -13.40 -21.20 13.90
CA SER A 156 -14.68 -21.55 13.31
C SER A 156 -15.31 -20.32 12.65
N PHE A 157 -16.28 -20.56 11.78
CA PHE A 157 -16.97 -19.56 11.00
C PHE A 157 -18.48 -19.69 11.23
N LYS A 158 -19.22 -18.61 10.99
CA LYS A 158 -20.68 -18.62 11.06
C LYS A 158 -21.30 -19.57 10.03
N ASP A 159 -20.76 -19.57 8.82
CA ASP A 159 -21.23 -20.41 7.71
C ASP A 159 -20.61 -21.82 7.80
N PRO A 160 -21.42 -22.89 7.89
CA PRO A 160 -20.94 -24.26 7.90
C PRO A 160 -20.10 -24.64 6.67
N ILE A 161 -20.34 -24.01 5.51
CA ILE A 161 -19.51 -24.22 4.31
C ILE A 161 -18.11 -23.66 4.54
N ALA A 162 -17.98 -22.48 5.15
CA ALA A 162 -16.67 -21.94 5.52
C ALA A 162 -15.98 -22.84 6.55
N VAL A 163 -16.70 -23.37 7.54
CA VAL A 163 -16.11 -24.28 8.53
C VAL A 163 -15.44 -25.50 7.87
N SER A 164 -16.06 -26.05 6.83
CA SER A 164 -15.59 -27.28 6.19
C SER A 164 -14.68 -27.06 4.97
N GLN A 165 -14.82 -25.94 4.25
CA GLN A 165 -14.21 -25.77 2.92
C GLN A 165 -13.37 -24.50 2.77
N ALA A 166 -13.34 -23.62 3.77
CA ALA A 166 -12.52 -22.42 3.73
C ALA A 166 -11.04 -22.76 3.61
N ASN A 167 -10.35 -22.31 2.57
CA ASN A 167 -8.92 -22.58 2.41
C ASN A 167 -8.06 -21.30 2.33
N LEU A 168 -6.75 -21.45 2.09
CA LEU A 168 -5.82 -20.31 2.02
C LEU A 168 -6.05 -19.43 0.79
N ILE A 169 -6.57 -19.98 -0.32
CA ILE A 169 -7.06 -19.16 -1.43
C ILE A 169 -8.24 -18.32 -0.93
N ASP A 170 -9.10 -18.93 -0.13
CA ASP A 170 -10.23 -18.27 0.44
C ASP A 170 -9.90 -17.31 1.58
N ILE A 171 -8.68 -17.25 2.10
CA ILE A 171 -8.28 -16.12 2.95
C ILE A 171 -8.42 -14.80 2.18
N SER A 172 -8.21 -14.82 0.86
CA SER A 172 -8.51 -13.69 -0.03
C SER A 172 -9.99 -13.60 -0.46
N ARG A 173 -10.84 -14.60 -0.14
CA ARG A 173 -12.21 -14.76 -0.65
C ARG A 173 -13.32 -15.00 0.38
N ILE A 174 -13.03 -15.31 1.63
CA ILE A 174 -13.99 -15.54 2.71
C ILE A 174 -14.22 -14.22 3.39
N LYS A 175 -15.50 -13.93 3.46
CA LYS A 175 -16.01 -12.60 3.44
C LYS A 175 -16.93 -12.48 4.62
N ARG A 176 -16.73 -11.40 5.34
CA ARG A 176 -17.70 -10.87 6.28
C ARG A 176 -18.19 -9.56 5.73
N GLY A 177 -19.48 -9.31 5.88
CA GLY A 177 -20.01 -7.99 5.63
C GLY A 177 -19.77 -7.13 6.82
N SER A 178 -19.19 -6.00 6.51
CA SER A 178 -19.79 -4.72 6.83
C SER A 178 -19.20 -3.74 5.82
N ARG A 179 -19.94 -2.67 5.51
CA ARG A 179 -19.36 -1.50 4.82
C ARG A 179 -18.21 -0.87 5.63
N CYS A 180 -18.04 -1.31 6.88
CA CYS A 180 -16.96 -1.02 7.79
C CYS A 180 -16.55 -2.29 8.54
N THR A 181 -15.59 -3.08 8.05
CA THR A 181 -14.92 -4.10 8.90
C THR A 181 -14.10 -3.48 10.04
N ASP A 182 -14.07 -2.15 10.09
CA ASP A 182 -13.31 -1.31 11.00
C ASP A 182 -14.18 -0.36 11.85
N ARG A 183 -15.50 -0.61 11.98
CA ARG A 183 -16.35 0.21 12.89
C ARG A 183 -16.60 -0.52 14.21
N TRP A 184 -15.64 -0.36 15.12
CA TRP A 184 -15.95 -0.10 16.54
C TRP A 184 -15.62 1.37 16.81
N ALA A 185 -16.18 2.29 16.01
CA ALA A 185 -16.28 3.69 16.41
C ALA A 185 -17.41 3.86 17.44
N SER A 186 -17.46 2.98 18.43
CA SER A 186 -18.27 3.15 19.63
C SER A 186 -17.36 3.93 20.58
N SER A 187 -17.51 5.26 20.55
CA SER A 187 -17.20 6.20 21.64
C SER A 187 -16.00 5.83 22.53
N GLY A 188 -14.82 6.44 22.26
CA GLY A 188 -13.70 6.49 23.21
C GLY A 188 -12.39 5.79 22.79
N THR A 189 -12.29 5.23 21.57
CA THR A 189 -11.02 4.63 21.10
C THR A 189 -10.15 5.65 20.38
N PRO A 190 -8.83 5.76 20.68
CA PRO A 190 -7.95 6.69 19.98
C PRO A 190 -7.93 6.44 18.46
N PRO A 191 -7.90 7.50 17.64
CA PRO A 191 -7.95 7.41 16.18
C PRO A 191 -6.77 6.65 15.55
N THR A 192 -5.71 6.37 16.31
CA THR A 192 -4.46 5.72 15.87
C THR A 192 -4.49 4.19 15.88
N ARG A 193 -5.55 3.57 16.42
CA ARG A 193 -5.69 2.11 16.39
C ARG A 193 -6.22 1.66 15.03
N LEU A 194 -5.30 1.31 14.13
CA LEU A 194 -5.60 0.82 12.78
C LEU A 194 -6.39 -0.50 12.73
N CYS A 195 -6.52 -1.21 13.86
CA CYS A 195 -7.37 -2.39 14.03
C CYS A 195 -7.93 -2.40 15.46
N LEU A 196 -9.23 -2.14 15.60
CA LEU A 196 -9.92 -1.81 16.86
C LEU A 196 -10.16 -3.00 17.81
N TRP A 197 -9.26 -3.99 17.88
CA TRP A 197 -9.45 -5.15 18.75
C TRP A 197 -8.41 -5.16 19.87
N PRO A 198 -8.82 -5.35 21.14
CA PRO A 198 -7.89 -5.33 22.26
C PRO A 198 -7.09 -6.62 22.40
N SER A 199 -7.50 -7.72 21.76
CA SER A 199 -6.89 -9.03 21.97
C SER A 199 -7.17 -10.03 20.86
N ARG A 200 -6.40 -11.13 20.87
CA ARG A 200 -6.58 -12.27 19.97
C ARG A 200 -7.98 -12.91 20.04
N PRO A 201 -8.53 -13.25 21.22
CA PRO A 201 -9.90 -13.76 21.32
C PRO A 201 -10.94 -12.79 20.75
N ALA A 202 -10.75 -11.49 20.97
CA ALA A 202 -11.69 -10.45 20.56
C ALA A 202 -11.83 -10.34 19.04
N TRP A 203 -10.78 -10.63 18.26
CA TRP A 203 -10.89 -10.66 16.79
C TRP A 203 -11.27 -12.04 16.25
N LEU A 204 -10.89 -13.14 16.92
CA LEU A 204 -11.26 -14.50 16.47
C LEU A 204 -12.77 -14.76 16.55
N ILE A 205 -13.44 -14.32 17.63
CA ILE A 205 -14.89 -14.49 17.78
C ILE A 205 -15.66 -13.87 16.61
N GLN A 206 -15.09 -12.83 16.02
CA GLN A 206 -15.70 -12.09 14.93
C GLN A 206 -15.89 -12.97 13.68
N LEU A 207 -15.02 -13.96 13.44
CA LEU A 207 -15.18 -14.96 12.37
C LEU A 207 -16.47 -15.78 12.53
N LYS A 208 -16.92 -16.00 13.76
CA LYS A 208 -18.12 -16.79 14.09
C LYS A 208 -19.43 -15.99 14.02
N VAL A 209 -19.38 -14.66 14.20
CA VAL A 209 -20.62 -13.87 14.37
C VAL A 209 -20.95 -12.95 13.20
N ASN A 210 -19.94 -12.45 12.50
CA ASN A 210 -20.12 -11.28 11.62
C ASN A 210 -20.14 -11.61 10.12
N GLN A 211 -20.41 -12.85 9.74
CA GLN A 211 -20.61 -13.20 8.33
C GLN A 211 -22.01 -12.78 7.89
N THR A 212 -22.08 -12.00 6.81
CA THR A 212 -23.34 -11.42 6.29
C THR A 212 -23.79 -12.04 4.98
N GLN A 213 -22.95 -12.85 4.36
CA GLN A 213 -23.18 -13.44 3.05
C GLN A 213 -22.64 -14.88 3.06
N PRO A 214 -23.27 -15.80 2.30
CA PRO A 214 -22.74 -17.15 2.14
C PRO A 214 -21.32 -17.13 1.57
N SER A 215 -20.52 -18.13 1.94
CA SER A 215 -19.16 -18.30 1.44
C SER A 215 -19.14 -18.34 -0.09
N ARG A 216 -18.13 -17.72 -0.70
CA ARG A 216 -17.93 -17.66 -2.17
C ARG A 216 -19.04 -16.96 -2.99
N SER A 217 -20.05 -16.33 -2.38
CA SER A 217 -21.19 -15.73 -3.11
C SER A 217 -20.98 -14.31 -3.70
N THR A 218 -20.27 -13.43 -2.99
CA THR A 218 -19.99 -12.02 -3.41
C THR A 218 -18.59 -11.61 -2.96
N TRP A 219 -18.03 -10.44 -3.30
CA TRP A 219 -16.74 -9.92 -2.76
C TRP A 219 -16.88 -8.90 -1.62
N GLN A 220 -16.12 -9.09 -0.52
CA GLN A 220 -16.10 -8.21 0.66
C GLN A 220 -14.70 -8.15 1.27
N TYR A 221 -14.27 -6.96 1.66
CA TYR A 221 -12.97 -6.76 2.31
C TYR A 221 -13.02 -7.21 3.78
N THR A 222 -11.93 -7.79 4.30
CA THR A 222 -11.82 -8.22 5.70
C THR A 222 -10.36 -8.25 6.20
N ASN A 223 -10.13 -7.66 7.37
CA ASN A 223 -8.83 -7.73 8.07
C ASN A 223 -8.62 -9.10 8.75
N TYR A 224 -9.69 -9.75 9.19
CA TYR A 224 -9.64 -10.94 10.03
C TYR A 224 -9.08 -12.18 9.33
N MET A 225 -9.32 -12.31 8.03
CA MET A 225 -8.76 -13.43 7.28
C MET A 225 -7.24 -13.29 7.14
N TYR A 226 -6.73 -12.07 6.99
CA TYR A 226 -5.28 -11.84 6.96
C TYR A 226 -4.64 -11.94 8.35
N ALA A 227 -5.35 -11.56 9.41
CA ALA A 227 -4.93 -11.86 10.78
C ALA A 227 -4.75 -13.37 10.98
N LEU A 228 -5.74 -14.15 10.53
CA LEU A 228 -5.71 -15.62 10.58
C LEU A 228 -4.59 -16.21 9.71
N ALA A 229 -4.35 -15.64 8.52
CA ALA A 229 -3.23 -16.01 7.66
C ALA A 229 -1.89 -15.82 8.38
N GLY A 230 -1.71 -14.68 9.05
CA GLY A 230 -0.52 -14.42 9.87
C GLY A 230 -0.35 -15.46 10.97
N GLU A 231 -1.45 -15.83 11.66
CA GLU A 231 -1.40 -16.87 12.69
C GLU A 231 -1.04 -18.26 12.17
N ILE A 232 -1.56 -18.63 11.01
CA ILE A 232 -1.21 -19.88 10.34
C ILE A 232 0.26 -19.86 9.94
N ALA A 233 0.73 -18.75 9.36
CA ALA A 233 2.08 -18.61 8.85
C ALA A 233 3.13 -18.79 9.96
N TRP A 234 3.04 -18.03 11.05
CA TRP A 234 4.07 -18.10 12.10
C TRP A 234 4.11 -19.47 12.79
N LYS A 235 2.95 -20.11 12.97
CA LYS A 235 2.85 -21.47 13.54
C LYS A 235 3.49 -22.50 12.62
N ALA A 236 3.15 -22.48 11.33
CA ALA A 236 3.73 -23.39 10.35
C ALA A 236 5.25 -23.17 10.17
N MET A 237 5.75 -21.95 10.43
CA MET A 237 7.18 -21.65 10.45
C MET A 237 7.88 -22.05 11.76
N GLY A 238 7.15 -22.45 12.79
CA GLY A 238 7.70 -22.77 14.11
C GLY A 238 8.32 -21.57 14.83
N LYS A 239 7.76 -20.36 14.63
CA LYS A 239 8.22 -19.12 15.28
C LYS A 239 7.40 -18.81 16.53
N ALA A 240 7.86 -17.90 17.39
CA ALA A 240 7.10 -17.49 18.57
C ALA A 240 6.03 -16.44 18.23
N SER A 241 6.20 -15.71 17.13
CA SER A 241 5.26 -14.67 16.70
C SER A 241 5.25 -14.43 15.19
N TYR A 242 4.22 -13.73 14.72
CA TYR A 242 4.19 -13.24 13.33
C TYR A 242 5.32 -12.27 13.02
N ALA A 243 5.73 -11.43 13.98
CA ALA A 243 6.84 -10.50 13.80
C ALA A 243 8.15 -11.25 13.50
N GLU A 244 8.43 -12.34 14.24
CA GLU A 244 9.60 -13.19 13.98
C GLU A 244 9.52 -13.94 12.65
N ALA A 245 8.34 -14.45 12.30
CA ALA A 245 8.11 -15.12 11.02
C ALA A 245 8.32 -14.16 9.84
N LEU A 246 7.78 -12.95 9.95
CA LEU A 246 7.98 -11.87 8.98
C LEU A 246 9.46 -11.48 8.88
N LYS A 247 10.11 -11.25 10.01
CA LYS A 247 11.51 -10.82 10.07
C LYS A 247 12.42 -11.85 9.38
N GLY A 248 12.40 -13.09 9.84
CA GLY A 248 13.28 -14.13 9.30
C GLY A 248 12.88 -14.66 7.92
N GLY A 249 11.58 -14.64 7.58
CA GLY A 249 11.08 -15.15 6.30
C GLY A 249 11.16 -14.17 5.14
N LEU A 250 11.08 -12.86 5.43
CA LEU A 250 11.04 -11.81 4.42
C LEU A 250 11.97 -10.64 4.70
N LEU A 251 11.91 -10.01 5.88
CA LEU A 251 12.61 -8.74 6.08
C LEU A 251 14.13 -8.89 6.02
N ASP A 252 14.68 -9.88 6.71
CA ASP A 252 16.12 -10.15 6.71
C ASP A 252 16.63 -10.58 5.32
N PRO A 253 15.98 -11.55 4.61
CA PRO A 253 16.35 -11.89 3.23
C PRO A 253 16.24 -10.75 2.21
N LEU A 254 15.47 -9.70 2.53
CA LEU A 254 15.26 -8.53 1.68
C LEU A 254 16.05 -7.30 2.13
N GLU A 255 16.87 -7.42 3.18
CA GLU A 255 17.63 -6.29 3.74
C GLU A 255 16.70 -5.13 4.14
N MET A 256 15.51 -5.44 4.68
CA MET A 256 14.53 -4.47 5.17
C MET A 256 14.70 -4.26 6.68
N SER A 257 15.85 -3.74 7.09
CA SER A 257 16.28 -3.72 8.49
C SER A 257 15.53 -2.72 9.37
N SER A 258 14.94 -1.68 8.78
CA SER A 258 14.18 -0.67 9.51
C SER A 258 12.70 -1.04 9.64
N THR A 259 12.21 -1.96 8.81
CA THR A 259 10.82 -2.40 8.79
C THR A 259 10.50 -3.19 10.05
N VAL A 260 9.40 -2.81 10.70
CA VAL A 260 8.97 -3.42 11.96
C VAL A 260 7.52 -3.88 11.88
N ALA A 261 7.22 -4.89 12.69
CA ALA A 261 5.88 -5.38 12.95
C ALA A 261 5.46 -4.90 14.35
N ASN A 262 4.41 -4.06 14.41
CA ASN A 262 3.85 -3.44 15.61
C ASN A 262 4.78 -2.36 16.22
N PHE A 263 4.27 -1.15 16.45
CA PHE A 263 4.97 -0.18 17.31
C PHE A 263 4.43 -0.34 18.71
N GLU A 264 5.09 -1.13 19.54
CA GLU A 264 4.84 -0.99 20.96
C GLU A 264 5.50 0.31 21.45
N LYS A 265 4.93 0.96 22.47
CA LYS A 265 5.61 1.98 23.28
C LYS A 265 6.75 1.28 24.02
N ILE A 266 7.80 0.91 23.29
CA ILE A 266 9.05 0.42 23.82
C ILE A 266 9.97 1.64 23.90
N PRO A 267 10.83 1.78 24.92
CA PRO A 267 11.82 2.86 25.02
C PRO A 267 12.79 3.03 23.83
N ASN A 268 12.62 2.29 22.73
CA ASN A 268 13.49 2.25 21.56
C ASN A 268 12.69 2.13 20.24
N THR A 269 11.46 2.66 20.18
CA THR A 269 10.70 2.66 18.92
C THR A 269 11.51 3.40 17.84
N PRO A 270 11.80 2.78 16.69
CA PRO A 270 12.58 3.44 15.65
C PRO A 270 11.90 4.72 15.16
N ASP A 271 12.67 5.60 14.52
CA ASP A 271 12.17 6.87 14.00
C ASP A 271 10.91 6.68 13.12
N HIS A 272 9.79 7.28 13.52
CA HIS A 272 8.51 7.13 12.83
C HIS A 272 7.73 8.44 12.78
N ALA A 273 6.90 8.55 11.75
CA ALA A 273 5.97 9.66 11.61
C ALA A 273 4.76 9.49 12.54
N ARG A 274 4.34 10.61 13.12
CA ARG A 274 3.15 10.75 13.93
C ARG A 274 1.90 10.77 13.07
N SER A 275 0.86 10.14 13.59
CA SER A 275 -0.49 10.19 13.02
C SER A 275 -1.09 11.59 13.14
N ILE A 276 -2.11 11.86 12.32
CA ILE A 276 -2.95 13.04 12.43
C ILE A 276 -4.31 12.66 13.02
N ASP A 277 -4.88 13.54 13.85
CA ASP A 277 -6.23 13.39 14.39
C ASP A 277 -7.31 13.74 13.34
N LEU A 278 -8.58 13.65 13.75
CA LEU A 278 -9.72 13.95 12.86
C LEU A 278 -9.83 15.43 12.49
N ASP A 279 -9.21 16.32 13.26
CA ASP A 279 -9.17 17.76 13.03
C ASP A 279 -7.92 18.17 12.22
N GLY A 280 -7.06 17.21 11.87
CA GLY A 280 -5.85 17.40 11.07
C GLY A 280 -4.62 17.81 11.88
N ASN A 281 -4.66 17.74 13.21
CA ASN A 281 -3.51 18.04 14.06
C ASN A 281 -2.62 16.81 14.18
N VAL A 282 -1.30 17.05 14.25
CA VAL A 282 -0.33 15.98 14.57
C VAL A 282 -0.55 15.52 16.00
N MET A 283 -0.69 14.22 16.19
CA MET A 283 -0.91 13.62 17.51
C MET A 283 0.37 13.57 18.32
N GLY A 284 0.26 13.89 19.61
CA GLY A 284 1.39 13.81 20.53
C GLY A 284 1.81 12.36 20.80
N TYR A 285 3.07 12.18 21.21
CA TYR A 285 3.66 10.87 21.54
C TYR A 285 2.76 10.02 22.46
N GLU A 286 2.16 10.65 23.47
CA GLU A 286 1.37 9.92 24.46
C GLU A 286 0.01 9.44 23.97
N GLU A 287 -0.51 10.05 22.91
CA GLU A 287 -1.82 9.80 22.33
C GLU A 287 -1.80 8.76 21.21
N GLU A 288 -0.62 8.51 20.65
CA GLU A 288 -0.43 7.56 19.57
C GLU A 288 -0.19 6.14 20.10
N TYR A 289 -1.14 5.25 19.80
CA TYR A 289 -1.04 3.82 20.13
C TYR A 289 -1.23 2.99 18.88
N PHE A 290 -0.10 2.57 18.29
CA PHE A 290 -0.13 1.69 17.14
C PHE A 290 0.00 0.23 17.56
N LEU A 291 -1.04 -0.28 18.21
CA LEU A 291 -1.11 -1.68 18.63
C LEU A 291 -2.15 -2.40 17.79
N SER A 292 -1.69 -3.33 16.96
CA SER A 292 -2.56 -4.19 16.16
C SER A 292 -2.35 -5.64 16.59
N PRO A 293 -3.30 -6.29 17.29
CA PRO A 293 -3.22 -7.74 17.49
C PRO A 293 -3.38 -8.53 16.18
N THR A 294 -3.54 -7.83 15.06
CA THR A 294 -3.71 -8.35 13.71
C THR A 294 -2.61 -7.78 12.79
N VAL A 295 -1.34 -7.92 13.19
CA VAL A 295 -0.18 -7.36 12.48
C VAL A 295 -0.17 -7.70 10.99
N ALA A 296 -0.43 -8.96 10.62
CA ALA A 296 -0.51 -9.40 9.24
C ALA A 296 -1.56 -8.67 8.39
N ALA A 297 -2.60 -8.11 9.03
CA ALA A 297 -3.63 -7.34 8.35
C ALA A 297 -3.24 -5.86 8.17
N GLY A 298 -2.47 -5.27 9.07
CA GLY A 298 -2.21 -3.82 9.00
C GLY A 298 -1.19 -3.23 9.96
N GLY A 299 -0.38 -4.07 10.60
CA GLY A 299 0.54 -3.65 11.66
C GLY A 299 2.00 -3.50 11.23
N ILE A 300 2.30 -3.50 9.93
CA ILE A 300 3.67 -3.28 9.44
C ILE A 300 3.92 -1.78 9.26
N SER A 301 5.14 -1.37 9.59
CA SER A 301 5.66 -0.04 9.33
C SER A 301 7.01 -0.15 8.63
N THR A 302 7.22 0.67 7.60
CA THR A 302 8.41 0.62 6.73
C THR A 302 8.90 2.03 6.43
N SER A 303 10.16 2.13 6.04
CA SER A 303 10.74 3.35 5.48
C SER A 303 10.63 3.36 3.95
N ALA A 304 10.90 4.50 3.31
CA ALA A 304 11.01 4.55 1.86
C ALA A 304 12.18 3.70 1.36
N ASN A 305 13.32 3.69 2.07
CA ASN A 305 14.49 2.89 1.73
C ASN A 305 14.14 1.39 1.70
N ASP A 306 13.56 0.85 2.77
CA ASP A 306 13.14 -0.56 2.82
C ASP A 306 12.04 -0.88 1.80
N ALA A 307 11.12 0.05 1.59
CA ALA A 307 10.07 -0.12 0.59
C ALA A 307 10.65 -0.27 -0.84
N THR A 308 11.82 0.31 -1.14
CA THR A 308 12.46 0.07 -2.44
C THR A 308 12.85 -1.40 -2.61
N HIS A 309 13.37 -2.06 -1.57
CA HIS A 309 13.75 -3.47 -1.63
C HIS A 309 12.52 -4.37 -1.82
N TRP A 310 11.44 -4.07 -1.10
CA TRP A 310 10.16 -4.74 -1.26
C TRP A 310 9.61 -4.60 -2.69
N LEU A 311 9.54 -3.37 -3.21
CA LEU A 311 9.00 -3.09 -4.55
C LEU A 311 9.87 -3.72 -5.66
N GLN A 312 11.19 -3.65 -5.55
CA GLN A 312 12.10 -4.30 -6.49
C GLN A 312 11.89 -5.81 -6.49
N THR A 313 11.74 -6.41 -5.32
CA THR A 313 11.45 -7.83 -5.16
C THR A 313 10.14 -8.23 -5.82
N LEU A 314 9.08 -7.44 -5.66
CA LEU A 314 7.80 -7.72 -6.34
C LEU A 314 7.92 -7.65 -7.87
N LEU A 315 8.77 -6.77 -8.40
CA LEU A 315 9.00 -6.62 -9.84
C LEU A 315 9.92 -7.69 -10.42
N SER A 316 10.98 -8.07 -9.70
CA SER A 316 12.00 -9.03 -10.14
C SER A 316 11.70 -10.47 -9.73
N ARG A 317 10.81 -10.66 -8.74
CA ARG A 317 10.53 -11.90 -8.00
C ARG A 317 11.73 -12.45 -7.22
N ARG A 318 12.77 -11.63 -7.07
CA ARG A 318 14.07 -12.02 -6.49
C ARG A 318 14.51 -10.98 -5.47
N ASN A 319 15.21 -11.43 -4.43
CA ASN A 319 15.93 -10.51 -3.57
C ASN A 319 17.17 -9.94 -4.28
N ARG A 320 17.93 -9.09 -3.60
CA ARG A 320 19.11 -8.42 -4.18
C ARG A 320 20.24 -9.38 -4.54
N SER A 321 20.35 -10.52 -3.85
CA SER A 321 21.28 -11.61 -4.20
C SER A 321 20.88 -12.40 -5.45
N GLY A 322 19.70 -12.14 -6.01
CA GLY A 322 19.16 -12.89 -7.15
C GLY A 322 18.39 -14.15 -6.74
N THR A 323 18.25 -14.43 -5.45
CA THR A 323 17.49 -15.57 -4.94
C THR A 323 16.00 -15.30 -5.11
N GLN A 324 15.30 -16.25 -5.75
CA GLN A 324 13.85 -16.19 -5.93
C GLN A 324 13.16 -16.46 -4.59
N LEU A 325 12.23 -15.59 -4.18
CA LEU A 325 11.52 -15.76 -2.90
C LEU A 325 10.47 -16.86 -2.94
N VAL A 326 9.78 -16.94 -4.08
CA VAL A 326 8.81 -17.98 -4.42
C VAL A 326 8.89 -18.22 -5.92
N ASN A 327 8.72 -19.48 -6.35
CA ASN A 327 8.67 -19.88 -7.75
C ASN A 327 7.55 -19.17 -8.53
N ASP A 328 7.62 -19.24 -9.86
CA ASP A 328 6.71 -18.50 -10.74
C ASP A 328 5.24 -18.94 -10.59
N SER A 329 4.99 -20.22 -10.35
CA SER A 329 3.63 -20.75 -10.16
C SER A 329 2.99 -20.22 -8.89
N THR A 330 3.75 -20.16 -7.79
CA THR A 330 3.30 -19.57 -6.53
C THR A 330 3.08 -18.06 -6.66
N PHE A 331 3.99 -17.34 -7.34
CA PHE A 331 3.81 -15.91 -7.58
C PHE A 331 2.58 -15.62 -8.47
N GLU A 332 2.37 -16.44 -9.50
CA GLU A 332 1.16 -16.38 -10.33
C GLU A 332 -0.08 -16.63 -9.49
N GLN A 333 -0.10 -17.65 -8.64
CA GLN A 333 -1.22 -17.92 -7.73
C GLN A 333 -1.50 -16.72 -6.81
N LEU A 334 -0.47 -16.03 -6.30
CA LEU A 334 -0.61 -14.85 -5.44
C LEU A 334 -1.16 -13.62 -6.18
N THR A 335 -0.86 -13.49 -7.47
CA THR A 335 -1.17 -12.29 -8.27
C THR A 335 -2.30 -12.48 -9.27
N ARG A 336 -2.73 -13.72 -9.50
CA ARG A 336 -3.83 -14.05 -10.40
C ARG A 336 -5.13 -13.43 -9.89
N PRO A 337 -5.95 -12.84 -10.78
CA PRO A 337 -7.29 -12.40 -10.41
C PRO A 337 -8.15 -13.57 -9.90
N HIS A 338 -8.53 -13.51 -8.63
CA HIS A 338 -9.35 -14.55 -7.97
C HIS A 338 -10.84 -14.19 -7.88
N ASN A 339 -11.22 -12.93 -8.11
CA ASN A 339 -12.60 -12.46 -8.09
C ASN A 339 -12.80 -11.42 -9.18
N ALA A 340 -13.88 -11.54 -9.95
CA ALA A 340 -14.36 -10.46 -10.81
C ALA A 340 -15.21 -9.49 -9.97
N ILE A 341 -14.86 -8.20 -9.96
CA ILE A 341 -15.62 -7.16 -9.29
C ILE A 341 -16.40 -6.39 -10.36
N LYS A 342 -17.73 -6.50 -10.34
CA LYS A 342 -18.61 -5.90 -11.37
C LYS A 342 -18.58 -4.36 -11.41
N PHE A 343 -18.11 -3.71 -10.34
CA PHE A 343 -17.96 -2.24 -10.25
C PHE A 343 -16.75 -1.86 -9.39
N PRO A 344 -15.52 -1.93 -9.92
CA PRO A 344 -14.36 -1.54 -9.14
C PRO A 344 -14.41 -0.04 -8.83
N ARG A 345 -13.85 0.38 -7.68
CA ARG A 345 -13.76 1.82 -7.33
C ARG A 345 -13.03 2.64 -8.41
N SER A 346 -12.17 2.02 -9.21
CA SER A 346 -11.53 2.65 -10.37
C SER A 346 -12.56 3.16 -11.37
N ALA A 347 -13.56 2.35 -11.73
CA ALA A 347 -14.63 2.73 -12.64
C ALA A 347 -15.45 3.92 -12.11
N VAL A 348 -15.71 3.97 -10.80
CA VAL A 348 -16.43 5.10 -10.16
C VAL A 348 -15.61 6.39 -10.19
N ARG A 349 -14.28 6.30 -10.17
CA ARG A 349 -13.37 7.45 -10.21
C ARG A 349 -12.86 7.77 -11.63
N GLY A 350 -13.41 7.13 -12.66
CA GLY A 350 -13.03 7.35 -14.06
C GLY A 350 -11.65 6.80 -14.45
N TYR A 351 -11.04 5.95 -13.63
CA TYR A 351 -9.85 5.19 -14.01
C TYR A 351 -10.30 3.99 -14.86
N THR A 352 -9.98 4.05 -16.16
CA THR A 352 -10.24 2.97 -17.13
C THR A 352 -9.25 1.83 -17.00
#